data_AF-A0A437CX80-F1
#
_entry.id   AF-A0A437CX80-F1
#
_cell.length_a   1.000
_cell.length_b   1.000
_cell.length_c   1.000
_cell.angle_alpha   90.00
_cell.angle_beta   90.00
_cell.angle_gamma   90.00
#
_symmetry.space_group_name_H-M   'P 1'
#
loop_
_entity.id
_entity.type
_entity.pdbx_description
1 polymer ?
#
loop_
_entity_poly.entity_id
_entity_poly.type
_entity_poly.pdbx_seq_one_letter_code
_entity_poly.pdbx_strand_id
1 'polypeptide(L)'
;MEKIVAIITKADGRLKYRVSFEERGKCVLSGHHIAFDSRPKVEQLCVGARVGRAVKTTSSVEDVLDDVPDGAHKCFMKQYLRDWPYPRTFKYALGQHFTVELDGVMRRCEVAAVDCSLVQVVFEESQRREWIYRGSMRLQHFALLEPRWKEDDNNSSDSD
;
A
#
# COMPACT_ATOMS: atom_id res chain seq x y z
N MET A 1 -4.07 -17.04 22.09
CA MET A 1 -3.47 -15.79 22.53
C MET A 1 -1.99 -15.72 22.18
N GLU A 2 -1.67 -14.79 21.28
CA GLU A 2 -0.29 -14.46 20.91
C GLU A 2 0.31 -13.53 21.97
N LYS A 3 1.57 -13.76 22.35
CA LYS A 3 2.22 -12.95 23.39
C LYS A 3 3.69 -12.70 23.10
N ILE A 4 4.14 -11.48 23.39
CA ILE A 4 5.57 -11.19 23.49
C ILE A 4 6.08 -11.86 24.77
N VAL A 5 7.06 -12.75 24.63
CA VAL A 5 7.66 -13.48 25.75
C VAL A 5 9.04 -12.94 26.14
N ALA A 6 9.69 -12.18 25.25
CA ALA A 6 10.95 -11.50 25.55
C ALA A 6 11.19 -10.34 24.58
N ILE A 7 11.87 -9.30 25.07
CA ILE A 7 12.48 -8.24 24.26
C ILE A 7 13.99 -8.47 24.29
N ILE A 8 14.62 -8.49 23.11
CA ILE A 8 16.03 -8.79 22.92
C ILE A 8 16.70 -7.55 22.34
N THR A 9 17.67 -7.00 23.06
CA THR A 9 18.50 -5.89 22.57
C THR A 9 19.73 -6.48 21.87
N LYS A 10 19.90 -6.16 20.59
CA LYS A 10 21.10 -6.54 19.82
C LYS A 10 22.28 -5.62 20.14
N ALA A 11 23.48 -6.04 19.77
CA ALA A 11 24.71 -5.24 19.95
C ALA A 11 24.67 -3.89 19.22
N ASP A 12 23.90 -3.79 18.13
CA ASP A 12 23.65 -2.55 17.38
C ASP A 12 22.54 -1.66 17.99
N GLY A 13 22.04 -2.01 19.18
CA GLY A 13 20.96 -1.30 19.87
C GLY A 13 19.56 -1.61 19.34
N ARG A 14 19.41 -2.37 18.24
CA ARG A 14 18.09 -2.69 17.68
C ARG A 14 17.35 -3.69 18.56
N LEU A 15 16.04 -3.49 18.70
CA LEU A 15 15.16 -4.40 19.42
C LEU A 15 14.63 -5.51 18.51
N LYS A 16 14.59 -6.72 19.07
CA LYS A 16 13.88 -7.89 18.52
C LYS A 16 12.89 -8.41 19.55
N TYR A 17 11.78 -8.95 19.08
CA TYR A 17 10.67 -9.40 19.92
C TYR A 17 10.50 -10.89 19.75
N ARG A 18 10.66 -11.66 20.82
CA ARG A 18 10.32 -13.08 20.81
C ARG A 18 8.82 -13.21 21.05
N VAL A 19 8.11 -13.76 20.08
CA VAL A 19 6.64 -13.93 20.12
C VAL A 19 6.32 -15.41 20.18
N SER A 20 5.36 -15.76 21.04
CA SER A 20 4.80 -17.10 21.15
C SER A 20 3.42 -17.12 20.53
N PHE A 21 3.21 -18.05 19.61
CA PHE A 21 1.94 -18.35 18.95
C PHE A 21 1.46 -19.70 19.49
N GLU A 22 0.18 -19.82 19.83
CA GLU A 22 -0.36 -21.05 20.43
C GLU A 22 -0.18 -22.27 19.52
N GLU A 23 -0.43 -22.12 18.23
CA GLU A 23 -0.41 -23.25 17.29
C GLU A 23 0.86 -23.32 16.44
N ARG A 24 1.68 -22.26 16.45
CA ARG A 24 2.85 -22.11 15.54
C ARG A 24 4.19 -22.05 16.26
N GLY A 25 4.21 -22.24 17.58
CA GLY A 25 5.42 -22.20 18.39
C GLY A 25 5.94 -20.78 18.59
N LYS A 26 7.27 -20.62 18.65
CA LYS A 26 7.91 -19.33 18.98
C LYS A 26 8.75 -18.84 17.82
N CYS A 27 8.69 -17.55 17.52
CA CYS A 27 9.59 -16.91 16.55
C CYS A 27 10.13 -15.57 17.10
N VAL A 28 11.15 -15.03 16.42
CA VAL A 28 11.77 -13.74 16.76
C VAL A 28 11.54 -12.77 15.61
N LEU A 29 10.90 -11.65 15.90
CA LEU A 29 10.46 -10.65 14.91
C LEU A 29 11.14 -9.30 15.13
N SER A 30 11.29 -8.52 14.06
CA SER A 30 11.58 -7.08 14.14
C SER A 30 10.33 -6.29 14.55
N GLY A 31 10.55 -5.07 15.06
CA GLY A 31 9.47 -4.14 15.41
C GLY A 31 8.46 -3.91 14.28
N HIS A 32 8.92 -3.82 13.03
CA HIS A 32 8.03 -3.62 11.87
C HIS A 32 7.12 -4.81 11.53
N HIS A 33 7.37 -6.00 12.11
CA HIS A 33 6.54 -7.20 11.93
C HIS A 33 5.59 -7.47 13.12
N ILE A 34 5.53 -6.56 14.09
CA ILE A 34 4.61 -6.65 15.22
C ILE A 34 3.71 -5.42 15.27
N ALA A 35 2.50 -5.60 15.79
CA ALA A 35 1.53 -4.53 15.93
C ALA A 35 0.87 -4.58 17.31
N PHE A 36 0.36 -3.45 17.77
CA PHE A 36 -0.52 -3.43 18.95
C PHE A 36 -1.85 -4.13 18.65
N ASP A 37 -2.38 -4.84 19.64
CA ASP A 37 -3.70 -5.49 19.57
C ASP A 37 -4.86 -4.49 19.77
N SER A 38 -4.56 -3.29 20.26
CA SER A 38 -5.55 -2.22 20.40
C SER A 38 -5.79 -1.48 19.07
N ARG A 39 -7.01 -1.01 18.85
CA ARG A 39 -7.30 -0.07 17.75
C ARG A 39 -6.70 1.31 18.06
N PRO A 40 -6.00 1.99 17.12
CA PRO A 40 -5.51 3.34 17.32
C PRO A 40 -6.66 4.33 17.32
N LYS A 41 -6.45 5.48 17.96
CA LYS A 41 -7.33 6.63 17.78
C LYS A 41 -7.03 7.29 16.43
N VAL A 42 -8.06 7.87 15.80
CA VAL A 42 -7.94 8.53 14.50
C VAL A 42 -6.85 9.63 14.51
N GLU A 43 -6.78 10.40 15.59
CA GLU A 43 -5.77 11.46 15.80
C GLU A 43 -4.31 10.96 15.83
N GLN A 44 -4.11 9.65 16.00
CA GLN A 44 -2.79 9.02 16.04
C GLN A 44 -2.34 8.49 14.67
N LEU A 45 -3.18 8.65 13.64
CA LEU A 45 -2.93 8.18 12.28
C LEU A 45 -2.77 9.37 11.33
N CYS A 46 -1.87 9.19 10.36
CA CYS A 46 -1.66 10.11 9.25
C CYS A 46 -1.54 9.32 7.95
N VAL A 47 -1.59 10.01 6.82
CA VAL A 47 -1.26 9.39 5.53
C VAL A 47 0.19 8.90 5.57
N GLY A 48 0.40 7.65 5.15
CA GLY A 48 1.69 6.97 5.26
C GLY A 48 1.90 6.19 6.56
N ALA A 49 0.98 6.24 7.53
CA ALA A 49 1.05 5.39 8.71
C ALA A 49 0.95 3.90 8.34
N ARG A 50 1.89 3.08 8.82
CA ARG A 50 1.81 1.62 8.70
C ARG A 50 0.78 1.05 9.66
N VAL A 51 -0.09 0.17 9.16
CA VAL A 51 -1.15 -0.48 9.91
C VAL A 51 -1.16 -1.99 9.64
N GLY A 52 -1.37 -2.80 10.68
CA GLY A 52 -1.59 -4.24 10.60
C GLY A 52 -3.06 -4.60 10.78
N ARG A 53 -3.45 -5.86 10.53
CA ARG A 53 -4.79 -6.35 10.88
C ARG A 53 -4.78 -6.63 12.40
N ALA A 54 -5.24 -5.64 13.19
CA ALA A 54 -4.88 -5.32 14.59
C ALA A 54 -3.64 -4.38 14.64
N VAL A 55 -3.83 -3.13 15.10
CA VAL A 55 -3.15 -1.95 14.54
C VAL A 55 -2.28 -1.18 15.54
N LYS A 56 -0.96 -1.21 15.31
CA LYS A 56 -0.05 -0.07 15.04
C LYS A 56 1.39 -0.60 15.19
N THR A 57 2.25 -0.30 14.23
CA THR A 57 3.65 -0.70 14.25
C THR A 57 4.47 0.25 15.12
N THR A 58 5.21 -0.27 16.11
CA THR A 58 6.24 0.48 16.83
C THR A 58 7.57 0.33 16.10
N SER A 59 7.82 1.20 15.14
CA SER A 59 9.19 1.62 14.83
C SER A 59 9.14 2.78 13.87
N SER A 60 9.83 3.86 14.23
CA SER A 60 10.37 4.88 13.34
C SER A 60 11.27 4.21 12.29
N VAL A 61 10.67 3.53 11.30
CA VAL A 61 11.38 3.26 10.06
C VAL A 61 11.39 4.59 9.33
N GLU A 62 12.57 5.11 9.04
CA GLU A 62 12.74 6.39 8.33
C GLU A 62 11.98 6.36 6.99
N ASP A 63 11.95 5.20 6.32
CA ASP A 63 11.11 4.92 5.16
C ASP A 63 10.01 3.88 5.48
N VAL A 64 8.77 4.37 5.58
CA VAL A 64 7.56 3.55 5.78
C VAL A 64 7.24 2.62 4.61
N LEU A 65 8.03 2.57 3.54
CA LEU A 65 7.87 1.66 2.42
C LEU A 65 9.01 0.64 2.29
N ASP A 66 10.02 0.68 3.17
CA ASP A 66 11.22 -0.15 3.04
C ASP A 66 10.93 -1.67 2.96
N ASP A 67 9.93 -2.17 3.70
CA ASP A 67 9.53 -3.58 3.71
C ASP A 67 8.50 -3.95 2.63
N VAL A 68 8.04 -2.97 1.84
CA VAL A 68 7.21 -3.24 0.67
C VAL A 68 8.13 -3.80 -0.42
N PRO A 69 7.80 -4.96 -1.03
CA PRO A 69 8.59 -5.51 -2.13
C PRO A 69 8.75 -4.50 -3.27
N ASP A 70 9.93 -4.46 -3.87
CA ASP A 70 10.19 -3.59 -5.01
C ASP A 70 9.29 -3.96 -6.20
N GLY A 71 8.81 -2.94 -6.90
CA GLY A 71 7.88 -3.09 -8.00
C GLY A 71 6.85 -1.97 -8.05
N ALA A 72 5.86 -2.14 -8.93
CA ALA A 72 4.87 -1.10 -9.25
C ALA A 72 4.13 -0.55 -8.01
N HIS A 73 3.83 -1.40 -7.02
CA HIS A 73 3.15 -0.98 -5.80
C HIS A 73 4.01 -0.07 -4.92
N LYS A 74 5.29 -0.40 -4.70
CA LYS A 74 6.22 0.44 -3.93
C LYS A 74 6.44 1.78 -4.62
N CYS A 75 6.65 1.78 -5.94
CA CYS A 75 6.79 3.00 -6.73
C CYS A 75 5.54 3.88 -6.66
N PHE A 76 4.36 3.28 -6.83
CA PHE A 76 3.08 3.97 -6.69
C PHE A 76 2.93 4.61 -5.31
N MET A 77 3.21 3.86 -4.24
CA MET A 77 3.10 4.38 -2.87
C MET A 77 4.11 5.51 -2.62
N LYS A 78 5.35 5.39 -3.10
CA LYS A 78 6.36 6.46 -3.03
C LYS A 78 5.85 7.74 -3.70
N GLN A 79 5.27 7.64 -4.89
CA GLN A 79 4.67 8.81 -5.55
C GLN A 79 3.50 9.37 -4.78
N TYR A 80 2.60 8.50 -4.31
CA TYR A 80 1.39 8.91 -3.63
C TYR A 80 1.73 9.73 -2.38
N LEU A 81 2.71 9.29 -1.59
CA LEU A 81 3.19 10.01 -0.42
C LEU A 81 3.90 11.32 -0.81
N ARG A 82 4.65 11.34 -1.93
CA ARG A 82 5.29 12.56 -2.47
C ARG A 82 4.27 13.61 -2.92
N ASP A 83 3.18 13.19 -3.56
CA ASP A 83 2.15 14.09 -4.10
C ASP A 83 1.10 14.52 -3.04
N TRP A 84 1.11 13.92 -1.84
CA TRP A 84 0.18 14.27 -0.76
C TRP A 84 0.37 15.74 -0.33
N PRO A 85 -0.71 16.53 -0.13
CA PRO A 85 -2.13 16.16 -0.04
C PRO A 85 -2.92 16.24 -1.36
N TYR A 86 -2.25 16.39 -2.50
CA TYR A 86 -2.89 16.62 -3.80
C TYR A 86 -2.55 15.52 -4.82
N PRO A 87 -2.85 14.24 -4.54
CA PRO A 87 -2.57 13.17 -5.48
C PRO A 87 -3.41 13.35 -6.76
N ARG A 88 -2.80 13.04 -7.91
CA ARG A 88 -3.50 13.06 -9.20
C ARG A 88 -4.64 12.04 -9.19
N THR A 89 -5.84 12.49 -9.53
CA THR A 89 -7.04 11.65 -9.67
C THR A 89 -7.89 12.12 -10.84
N PHE A 90 -8.67 11.20 -11.43
CA PHE A 90 -9.66 11.53 -12.45
C PHE A 90 -11.07 11.60 -11.86
N LYS A 91 -11.92 12.41 -12.50
CA LYS A 91 -13.36 12.46 -12.22
C LYS A 91 -14.08 11.43 -13.08
N TYR A 92 -15.08 10.79 -12.48
CA TYR A 92 -15.91 9.78 -13.13
C TYR A 92 -17.39 10.11 -12.94
N ALA A 93 -18.20 9.80 -13.93
CA ALA A 93 -19.66 9.89 -13.87
C ALA A 93 -20.28 8.49 -13.83
N LEU A 94 -21.43 8.34 -13.16
CA LEU A 94 -22.21 7.10 -13.15
C LEU A 94 -22.59 6.70 -14.59
N GLY A 95 -22.44 5.42 -14.94
CA GLY A 95 -22.68 4.91 -16.28
C GLY A 95 -21.60 5.24 -17.32
N GLN A 96 -20.53 5.95 -16.92
CA GLN A 96 -19.40 6.20 -17.79
C GLN A 96 -18.67 4.89 -18.13
N HIS A 97 -18.32 4.71 -19.39
CA HIS A 97 -17.59 3.54 -19.88
C HIS A 97 -16.12 3.88 -20.12
N PHE A 98 -15.22 2.98 -19.74
CA PHE A 98 -13.77 3.15 -19.89
C PHE A 98 -13.06 1.79 -19.76
N THR A 99 -11.73 1.76 -19.90
CA THR A 99 -10.96 0.53 -19.74
C THR A 99 -10.10 0.52 -18.48
N VAL A 100 -10.03 -0.64 -17.84
CA VAL A 100 -9.30 -0.92 -16.60
C VAL A 100 -8.49 -2.19 -16.79
N GLU A 101 -7.23 -2.17 -16.36
CA GLU A 101 -6.36 -3.34 -16.33
C GLU A 101 -6.90 -4.38 -15.34
N LEU A 102 -7.06 -5.62 -15.80
CA LEU A 102 -7.38 -6.79 -15.00
C LEU A 102 -6.57 -7.99 -15.51
N ASP A 103 -5.76 -8.57 -14.63
CA ASP A 103 -4.89 -9.73 -14.91
C ASP A 103 -3.96 -9.51 -16.13
N GLY A 104 -3.40 -8.30 -16.23
CA GLY A 104 -2.50 -7.84 -17.28
C GLY A 104 -3.20 -7.33 -18.54
N VAL A 105 -4.54 -7.37 -18.61
CA VAL A 105 -5.31 -7.06 -19.82
C VAL A 105 -6.24 -5.88 -19.58
N MET A 106 -6.26 -4.90 -20.49
CA MET A 106 -7.23 -3.81 -20.45
C MET A 106 -8.62 -4.34 -20.81
N ARG A 107 -9.55 -4.29 -19.85
CA ARG A 107 -10.93 -4.73 -20.00
C ARG A 107 -11.87 -3.55 -19.95
N ARG A 108 -12.97 -3.62 -20.71
CA ARG A 108 -13.99 -2.59 -20.72
C ARG A 108 -14.87 -2.71 -19.47
N CYS A 109 -15.21 -1.56 -18.90
CA CYS A 109 -16.00 -1.47 -17.68
C CYS A 109 -16.91 -0.24 -17.67
N GLU A 110 -17.93 -0.31 -16.83
CA GLU A 110 -18.88 0.77 -16.55
C GLU A 110 -18.74 1.24 -15.09
N VAL A 111 -18.84 2.54 -14.84
CA VAL A 111 -18.90 3.11 -13.49
C VAL A 111 -20.26 2.81 -12.85
N ALA A 112 -20.25 2.03 -11.76
CA ALA A 112 -21.45 1.76 -10.96
C ALA A 112 -21.61 2.67 -9.74
N ALA A 113 -20.52 3.21 -9.19
CA ALA A 113 -20.58 4.17 -8.08
C ALA A 113 -19.28 4.97 -7.98
N VAL A 114 -19.36 6.15 -7.36
CA VAL A 114 -18.19 6.95 -6.97
C VAL A 114 -18.35 7.29 -5.49
N ASP A 115 -17.34 6.95 -4.69
CA ASP A 115 -17.32 7.24 -3.25
C ASP A 115 -15.97 7.85 -2.88
N CYS A 116 -15.96 9.15 -2.60
CA CYS A 116 -14.77 9.95 -2.36
C CYS A 116 -13.65 9.65 -3.37
N SER A 117 -12.58 9.00 -2.94
CA SER A 117 -11.39 8.70 -3.76
C SER A 117 -11.47 7.37 -4.51
N LEU A 118 -12.57 6.62 -4.35
CA LEU A 118 -12.78 5.33 -4.97
C LEU A 118 -13.86 5.41 -6.06
N VAL A 119 -13.71 4.57 -7.08
CA VAL A 119 -14.71 4.31 -8.11
C VAL A 119 -15.02 2.82 -8.12
N GLN A 120 -16.31 2.47 -8.09
CA GLN A 120 -16.76 1.09 -8.30
C GLN A 120 -16.97 0.88 -9.79
N VAL A 121 -16.29 -0.11 -10.35
CA VAL A 121 -16.43 -0.51 -11.75
C VAL A 121 -17.13 -1.86 -11.85
N VAL A 122 -17.85 -2.06 -12.94
CA VAL A 122 -18.41 -3.37 -13.36
C VAL A 122 -17.72 -3.76 -14.66
N PHE A 123 -17.02 -4.89 -14.67
CA PHE A 123 -16.40 -5.44 -15.87
C PHE A 123 -17.49 -6.00 -16.78
N GLU A 124 -17.57 -5.54 -18.03
CA GLU A 124 -18.69 -5.88 -18.92
C GLU A 124 -18.81 -7.39 -19.18
N GLU A 125 -17.68 -8.05 -19.45
CA GLU A 125 -17.65 -9.49 -19.79
C GLU A 125 -18.01 -10.40 -18.62
N SER A 126 -17.48 -10.12 -17.42
CA SER A 126 -17.60 -11.01 -16.26
C SER A 126 -18.65 -10.58 -15.26
N GLN A 127 -19.19 -9.36 -15.40
CA GLN A 127 -20.05 -8.69 -14.42
C GLN A 127 -19.41 -8.57 -13.02
N ARG A 128 -18.10 -8.84 -12.90
CA ARG A 128 -17.34 -8.67 -11.66
C ARG A 128 -17.34 -7.19 -11.29
N ARG A 129 -17.48 -6.92 -9.99
CA ARG A 129 -17.37 -5.57 -9.43
C ARG A 129 -16.07 -5.39 -8.68
N GLU A 130 -15.48 -4.21 -8.77
CA GLU A 130 -14.27 -3.87 -8.03
C GLU A 130 -14.28 -2.40 -7.63
N TRP A 131 -13.83 -2.10 -6.40
CA TRP A 131 -13.53 -0.73 -5.97
C TRP A 131 -12.08 -0.40 -6.28
N ILE A 132 -11.86 0.65 -7.04
CA ILE A 132 -10.54 1.07 -7.51
C ILE A 132 -10.28 2.52 -7.08
N TYR A 133 -9.06 2.79 -6.60
CA TYR A 133 -8.63 4.15 -6.34
C TYR A 133 -8.59 4.98 -7.64
N ARG A 134 -9.20 6.16 -7.66
CA ARG A 134 -9.32 7.01 -8.87
C ARG A 134 -7.99 7.57 -9.41
N GLY A 135 -6.90 7.38 -8.67
CA GLY A 135 -5.53 7.66 -9.11
C GLY A 135 -4.74 6.40 -9.51
N SER A 136 -5.40 5.25 -9.66
CA SER A 136 -4.75 3.96 -9.93
C SER A 136 -4.12 3.92 -11.32
N MET A 137 -2.95 3.29 -11.41
CA MET A 137 -2.26 3.03 -12.68
C MET A 137 -3.00 2.02 -13.57
N ARG A 138 -3.97 1.28 -13.01
CA ARG A 138 -4.82 0.33 -13.76
C ARG A 138 -5.81 1.04 -14.68
N LEU A 139 -6.04 2.33 -14.48
CA LEU A 139 -7.00 3.10 -15.25
C LEU A 139 -6.34 3.56 -16.56
N GLN A 140 -7.02 3.40 -17.70
CA GLN A 140 -6.46 3.73 -19.02
C GLN A 140 -5.80 5.10 -19.10
N HIS A 141 -6.42 6.12 -18.51
CA HIS A 141 -5.89 7.48 -18.51
C HIS A 141 -4.52 7.57 -17.82
N PHE A 142 -4.24 6.75 -16.81
CA PHE A 142 -2.94 6.68 -16.17
C PHE A 142 -1.97 5.75 -16.90
N ALA A 143 -2.45 4.65 -17.49
CA ALA A 143 -1.62 3.77 -18.30
C ALA A 143 -1.02 4.51 -19.52
N LEU A 144 -1.76 5.45 -20.11
CA LEU A 144 -1.34 6.26 -21.25
C LEU A 144 -0.43 7.46 -20.88
N LEU A 145 -0.38 7.86 -19.61
CA LEU A 145 0.41 9.01 -19.17
C LEU A 145 1.92 8.75 -19.08
N GLU A 146 2.35 7.55 -19.49
CA GLU A 146 3.66 6.94 -19.26
C GLU A 146 4.14 6.97 -17.79
N PRO A 147 4.71 5.87 -17.29
CA PRO A 147 5.35 5.91 -16.00
C PRO A 147 6.63 6.75 -16.11
N ARG A 148 6.64 7.96 -15.55
CA ARG A 148 7.83 8.81 -15.28
C ARG A 148 8.94 8.13 -14.43
N TRP A 149 8.81 6.82 -14.24
CA TRP A 149 9.54 5.94 -13.33
C TRP A 149 10.67 5.19 -14.03
N LYS A 150 10.75 5.22 -15.36
CA LYS A 150 11.86 4.59 -16.09
C LYS A 150 13.17 5.38 -16.04
N GLU A 151 13.15 6.63 -15.57
CA GLU A 151 14.33 7.51 -15.58
C GLU A 151 15.09 7.54 -14.24
N ASP A 152 14.45 7.24 -13.11
CA ASP A 152 15.08 7.36 -11.79
C ASP A 152 15.99 6.15 -11.41
N ASP A 153 15.81 4.99 -12.05
CA ASP A 153 16.67 3.81 -11.79
C ASP A 153 18.06 3.91 -12.46
N ASN A 154 18.22 4.78 -13.47
CA ASN A 154 19.49 4.94 -14.19
C ASN A 154 20.44 5.97 -13.58
N ASN A 155 20.06 6.66 -12.49
CA ASN A 155 20.84 7.78 -11.94
C ASN A 155 21.24 7.62 -10.46
N SER A 156 21.18 6.40 -9.90
CA SER A 156 21.73 6.13 -8.55
C SER A 156 22.94 5.19 -8.53
N SER A 157 23.44 4.77 -9.70
CA SER A 157 24.71 4.04 -9.83
C SER A 157 25.75 4.89 -10.56
N ASP A 158 26.10 6.02 -9.98
CA ASP A 158 27.39 6.69 -10.21
C ASP A 158 27.54 7.82 -9.18
N SER A 159 28.04 7.47 -7.99
CA SER A 159 28.69 8.37 -7.03
C SER A 159 29.38 7.51 -5.97
N ASP A 160 30.69 7.30 -6.21
CA ASP A 160 31.81 6.84 -5.36
C ASP A 160 31.74 5.49 -4.61
#